data_AF-A0A0G9K711-F1
#
_entry.id   AF-A0A0G9K711-F1
#
_cell.length_a   1.000
_cell.length_b   1.000
_cell.length_c   1.000
_cell.angle_alpha   90.00
_cell.angle_beta   90.00
_cell.angle_gamma   90.00
#
_symmetry.space_group_name_H-M   'P 1'
#
loop_
_entity.id
_entity.type
_entity.pdbx_description
1 polymer ?
#
loop_
_entity_poly.entity_id
_entity_poly.type
_entity_poly.pdbx_seq_one_letter_code
_entity_poly.pdbx_strand_id
1 'polypeptide(L)'
;MQGYTDSVAFEFDSSILAKLDLVGVVTVAKNGLIFNESLLNEFISKRAKKGIDKQLIDLKNLYQYLAILETQTGLRYKIMQHKRAEKINITFQGLKQYSELSQLMEYDLKSFLEHFKEDIQVIRLDVAIDNQKAFNLDSIARNTKRNIFKFRETTYFKTAKEKKVNEHLNIKHYYKINVELYRLEFVFKKRYFEGKNPLQTIERTIQKAIKKRLKFIDSFYLLS
;
A
#
# COMPACT_ATOMS: atom_id res chain seq x y z
N MET A 1 19.10 9.59 5.85
CA MET A 1 18.54 8.88 4.68
C MET A 1 17.19 9.49 4.36
N GLN A 2 16.79 9.46 3.09
CA GLN A 2 15.49 9.96 2.67
C GLN A 2 14.52 8.79 2.54
N GLY A 3 13.36 8.90 3.17
CA GLY A 3 12.28 7.93 3.06
C GLY A 3 11.06 8.58 2.43
N TYR A 4 10.16 7.77 1.89
CA TYR A 4 8.91 8.23 1.30
C TYR A 4 7.84 7.14 1.37
N THR A 5 6.58 7.57 1.25
CA THR A 5 5.42 6.71 1.10
C THR A 5 5.39 6.14 -0.31
N ASP A 6 5.48 4.80 -0.43
CA ASP A 6 5.35 4.11 -1.71
C ASP A 6 3.89 3.71 -1.98
N SER A 7 3.16 3.34 -0.93
CA SER A 7 1.72 3.11 -1.01
C SER A 7 1.02 3.32 0.32
N VAL A 8 -0.25 3.68 0.26
CA VAL A 8 -1.14 3.78 1.43
C VAL A 8 -2.50 3.17 1.10
N ALA A 9 -3.09 2.50 2.07
CA ALA A 9 -4.47 2.03 1.99
C ALA A 9 -5.28 2.53 3.16
N PHE A 10 -6.53 2.91 2.86
CA PHE A 10 -7.50 3.38 3.83
C PHE A 10 -8.67 2.41 3.92
N GLU A 11 -9.30 2.35 5.09
CA GLU A 11 -10.64 1.80 5.26
C GLU A 11 -11.65 2.86 5.68
N PHE A 12 -12.90 2.66 5.30
CA PHE A 12 -14.01 3.55 5.64
C PHE A 12 -15.36 2.85 5.50
N ASP A 13 -16.39 3.49 6.08
CA ASP A 13 -17.76 3.03 6.00
C ASP A 13 -18.37 3.27 4.62
N SER A 14 -19.37 2.47 4.26
CA SER A 14 -20.00 2.53 2.94
C SER A 14 -20.70 3.85 2.64
N SER A 15 -20.99 4.66 3.66
CA SER A 15 -21.54 6.00 3.52
C SER A 15 -20.64 6.94 2.71
N ILE A 16 -19.32 6.72 2.71
CA ILE A 16 -18.39 7.54 1.90
C ILE A 16 -18.60 7.34 0.41
N LEU A 17 -19.10 6.17 -0.04
CA LEU A 17 -19.31 5.91 -1.47
C LEU A 17 -20.16 6.99 -2.16
N ALA A 18 -21.16 7.52 -1.44
CA ALA A 18 -22.04 8.56 -1.95
C ALA A 18 -21.39 9.95 -2.01
N LYS A 19 -20.26 10.14 -1.31
CA LYS A 19 -19.49 11.39 -1.26
C LYS A 19 -18.23 11.36 -2.14
N LEU A 20 -17.88 10.21 -2.72
CA LEU A 20 -16.68 10.06 -3.55
C LEU A 20 -16.73 10.91 -4.83
N ASP A 21 -17.91 11.42 -5.20
CA ASP A 21 -18.11 12.37 -6.28
C ASP A 21 -17.38 13.70 -6.07
N LEU A 22 -17.07 14.05 -4.81
CA LEU A 22 -16.28 15.23 -4.44
C LEU A 22 -14.84 15.20 -5.00
N VAL A 23 -14.31 14.01 -5.30
CA VAL A 23 -12.91 13.83 -5.75
C VAL A 23 -12.78 13.20 -7.14
N GLY A 24 -13.90 12.84 -7.78
CA GLY A 24 -13.88 12.22 -9.10
C GLY A 24 -15.23 11.66 -9.53
N VAL A 25 -15.27 11.04 -10.71
CA VAL A 25 -16.45 10.34 -11.21
C VAL A 25 -16.48 8.92 -10.65
N VAL A 26 -17.60 8.56 -10.02
CA VAL A 26 -17.80 7.24 -9.42
C VAL A 26 -18.63 6.36 -10.34
N THR A 27 -18.01 5.29 -10.84
CA THR A 27 -18.72 4.23 -11.55
C THR A 27 -19.06 3.12 -10.57
N VAL A 28 -20.32 3.07 -10.11
CA VAL A 28 -20.80 2.10 -9.13
C VAL A 28 -21.06 0.74 -9.79
N ALA A 29 -20.53 -0.33 -9.21
CA ALA A 29 -20.91 -1.70 -9.55
C ALA A 29 -22.17 -2.10 -8.76
N LYS A 30 -23.35 -1.96 -9.36
CA LYS A 30 -24.62 -2.27 -8.70
C LYS A 30 -24.73 -3.77 -8.37
N ASN A 31 -25.12 -4.11 -7.14
CA ASN A 31 -25.56 -5.46 -6.73
C ASN A 31 -24.56 -6.62 -6.92
N GLY A 32 -23.26 -6.39 -6.79
CA GLY A 32 -22.27 -7.48 -6.93
C GLY A 32 -22.15 -8.03 -8.37
N LEU A 33 -22.85 -7.41 -9.33
CA LEU A 33 -22.65 -7.58 -10.76
C LEU A 33 -21.71 -6.48 -11.21
N ILE A 34 -20.47 -6.86 -11.46
CA ILE A 34 -19.50 -5.98 -12.07
C ILE A 34 -19.98 -5.76 -13.51
N PHE A 35 -20.60 -4.61 -13.79
CA PHE A 35 -21.13 -4.25 -15.10
C PHE A 35 -20.07 -4.16 -16.20
N ASN A 36 -18.79 -4.28 -15.85
CA ASN A 36 -17.70 -4.27 -16.81
C ASN A 36 -16.65 -5.32 -16.42
N GLU A 37 -16.91 -6.58 -16.80
CA GLU A 37 -15.96 -7.68 -16.64
C GLU A 37 -14.60 -7.36 -17.28
N SER A 38 -14.58 -6.61 -18.39
CA SER A 38 -13.35 -6.16 -19.04
C SER A 38 -12.51 -5.27 -18.12
N LEU A 39 -13.14 -4.32 -17.42
CA LEU A 39 -12.44 -3.42 -16.50
C LEU A 39 -11.89 -4.19 -15.28
N LEU A 40 -12.66 -5.14 -14.73
CA LEU A 40 -12.17 -6.02 -13.66
C LEU A 40 -11.00 -6.88 -14.13
N ASN A 41 -11.12 -7.45 -15.33
CA ASN A 41 -10.07 -8.27 -15.93
C ASN A 41 -8.81 -7.44 -16.21
N GLU A 42 -8.94 -6.16 -16.58
CA GLU A 42 -7.81 -5.21 -16.70
C GLU A 42 -7.05 -5.06 -15.35
N PHE A 43 -7.79 -4.90 -14.25
CA PHE A 43 -7.16 -4.75 -12.92
C PHE A 43 -6.56 -6.05 -12.37
N ILE A 44 -7.14 -7.20 -12.69
CA ILE A 44 -6.67 -8.50 -12.19
C ILE A 44 -5.53 -9.06 -13.05
N SER A 45 -5.58 -8.88 -14.38
CA SER A 45 -4.59 -9.42 -15.32
C SER A 45 -3.16 -8.90 -15.09
N LYS A 46 -2.98 -7.67 -14.59
CA LYS A 46 -1.65 -7.11 -14.25
C LYS A 46 -0.89 -7.85 -13.14
N ARG A 47 -1.53 -8.76 -12.37
CA ARG A 47 -0.89 -9.50 -11.25
C ARG A 47 -0.68 -10.99 -11.48
N ALA A 48 -1.14 -11.57 -12.58
CA ALA A 48 -1.16 -13.03 -12.76
C ALA A 48 -0.17 -13.53 -13.83
N LYS A 49 0.65 -14.56 -13.51
CA LYS A 49 1.31 -15.41 -14.51
C LYS A 49 1.18 -16.90 -14.13
N LYS A 50 0.72 -17.69 -15.12
CA LYS A 50 0.38 -19.14 -15.19
C LYS A 50 -0.59 -19.67 -14.11
N GLY A 51 -1.78 -20.14 -14.53
CA GLY A 51 -2.87 -20.61 -13.65
C GLY A 51 -4.03 -19.62 -13.45
N ILE A 52 -4.26 -18.77 -14.47
CA ILE A 52 -5.09 -17.56 -14.51
C ILE A 52 -6.45 -17.73 -13.82
N ASP A 53 -7.18 -18.80 -14.11
CA ASP A 53 -8.57 -18.94 -13.62
C ASP A 53 -8.63 -19.12 -12.10
N LYS A 54 -7.71 -19.88 -11.51
CA LYS A 54 -7.77 -20.20 -10.08
C LYS A 54 -7.50 -18.96 -9.20
N GLN A 55 -6.51 -18.14 -9.53
CA GLN A 55 -6.26 -16.89 -8.81
C GLN A 55 -7.36 -15.85 -9.00
N LEU A 56 -7.94 -15.77 -10.21
CA LEU A 56 -9.09 -14.90 -10.49
C LEU A 56 -10.29 -15.31 -9.65
N ILE A 57 -10.59 -16.61 -9.60
CA ILE A 57 -11.64 -17.19 -8.77
C ILE A 57 -11.37 -16.88 -7.28
N ASP A 58 -10.14 -17.10 -6.80
CA ASP A 58 -9.78 -16.83 -5.41
C ASP A 58 -9.96 -15.34 -5.04
N LEU A 59 -9.57 -14.40 -5.92
CA LEU A 59 -9.77 -12.96 -5.69
C LEU A 59 -11.25 -12.55 -5.73
N LYS A 60 -12.02 -13.05 -6.70
CA LYS A 60 -13.49 -12.87 -6.76
C LYS A 60 -14.18 -13.48 -5.52
N ASN A 61 -13.60 -14.52 -4.94
CA ASN A 61 -14.12 -15.16 -3.73
C ASN A 61 -13.81 -14.37 -2.45
N LEU A 62 -12.69 -13.64 -2.41
CA LEU A 62 -12.25 -12.90 -1.21
C LEU A 62 -12.81 -11.48 -1.13
N TYR A 63 -12.96 -10.79 -2.26
CA TYR A 63 -13.33 -9.38 -2.31
C TYR A 63 -14.58 -9.13 -3.15
N GLN A 64 -15.38 -8.17 -2.68
CA GLN A 64 -16.45 -7.53 -3.41
C GLN A 64 -15.93 -6.21 -3.98
N TYR A 65 -16.02 -6.04 -5.30
CA TYR A 65 -15.66 -4.79 -5.98
C TYR A 65 -16.92 -3.92 -6.04
N LEU A 66 -16.86 -2.74 -5.42
CA LEU A 66 -18.04 -1.90 -5.19
C LEU A 66 -18.12 -0.75 -6.18
N ALA A 67 -16.98 -0.13 -6.51
CA ALA A 67 -16.92 0.98 -7.45
C ALA A 67 -15.52 1.14 -8.04
N ILE A 68 -15.45 1.88 -9.14
CA ILE A 68 -14.23 2.52 -9.63
C ILE A 68 -14.40 4.03 -9.44
N LEU A 69 -13.43 4.64 -8.77
CA LEU A 69 -13.27 6.08 -8.71
C LEU A 69 -12.30 6.51 -9.82
N GLU A 70 -12.78 7.30 -10.77
CA GLU A 70 -11.96 7.98 -11.76
C GLU A 70 -11.76 9.44 -11.33
N THR A 71 -10.53 9.84 -11.03
CA THR A 71 -10.21 11.19 -10.53
C THR A 71 -10.07 12.20 -11.66
N GLN A 72 -9.96 13.48 -11.30
CA GLN A 72 -9.74 14.57 -12.27
C GLN A 72 -8.44 14.43 -13.09
N THR A 73 -7.45 13.69 -12.56
CA THR A 73 -6.21 13.37 -13.28
C THR A 73 -6.38 12.21 -14.28
N GLY A 74 -7.58 11.63 -14.39
CA GLY A 74 -7.89 10.47 -15.23
C GLY A 74 -7.44 9.13 -14.64
N LEU A 75 -6.92 9.13 -13.41
CA LEU A 75 -6.49 7.89 -12.75
C LEU A 75 -7.68 7.15 -12.14
N ARG A 76 -7.60 5.83 -12.16
CA ARG A 76 -8.67 4.94 -11.69
C ARG A 76 -8.26 4.15 -10.46
N TYR A 77 -9.05 4.27 -9.41
CA TYR A 77 -8.87 3.57 -8.14
C TYR A 77 -10.04 2.63 -7.89
N LYS A 78 -9.69 1.42 -7.48
CA LYS A 78 -10.68 0.42 -7.12
C LYS A 78 -11.13 0.59 -5.68
N ILE A 79 -12.44 0.52 -5.49
CA ILE A 79 -13.09 0.53 -4.19
C ILE A 79 -13.57 -0.89 -3.90
N MET A 80 -12.98 -1.52 -2.89
CA MET A 80 -13.20 -2.94 -2.61
C MET A 80 -13.60 -3.17 -1.16
N GLN A 81 -14.39 -4.19 -0.90
CA GLN A 81 -14.70 -4.67 0.44
C GLN A 81 -14.27 -6.14 0.52
N HIS A 82 -13.61 -6.53 1.61
CA HIS A 82 -13.41 -7.95 1.85
C HIS A 82 -14.76 -8.55 2.25
N LYS A 83 -15.16 -9.71 1.71
CA LYS A 83 -16.55 -10.23 1.92
C LYS A 83 -16.93 -10.46 3.40
N ARG A 84 -15.94 -10.58 4.28
CA ARG A 84 -16.13 -10.73 5.73
C ARG A 84 -15.90 -9.43 6.53
N ALA A 85 -15.62 -8.32 5.85
CA ALA A 85 -15.35 -7.04 6.50
C ALA A 85 -16.56 -6.12 6.30
N GLU A 86 -16.89 -5.37 7.34
CA GLU A 86 -17.94 -4.36 7.29
C GLU A 86 -17.47 -3.12 6.50
N LYS A 87 -16.18 -2.78 6.60
CA LYS A 87 -15.58 -1.61 5.96
C LYS A 87 -15.04 -1.88 4.57
N ILE A 88 -15.09 -0.82 3.76
CA ILE A 88 -14.56 -0.72 2.40
C ILE A 88 -13.12 -0.22 2.46
N ASN A 89 -12.32 -0.50 1.43
CA ASN A 89 -10.98 0.04 1.25
C ASN A 89 -10.72 0.65 -0.13
N ILE A 90 -9.80 1.61 -0.14
CA ILE A 90 -9.13 2.16 -1.32
C ILE A 90 -7.61 2.03 -1.10
N THR A 91 -6.83 1.93 -2.17
CA THR A 91 -5.36 1.88 -2.08
C THR A 91 -4.74 2.76 -3.16
N PHE A 92 -3.85 3.65 -2.75
CA PHE A 92 -2.96 4.42 -3.61
C PHE A 92 -1.61 3.71 -3.65
N GLN A 93 -1.26 3.09 -4.78
CA GLN A 93 -0.06 2.27 -4.90
C GLN A 93 0.87 2.82 -5.99
N GLY A 94 2.12 3.11 -5.61
CA GLY A 94 3.12 3.66 -6.54
C GLY A 94 3.24 5.17 -6.45
N LEU A 95 3.01 5.75 -5.27
CA LEU A 95 3.11 7.19 -5.00
C LEU A 95 4.52 7.76 -5.26
N LYS A 96 5.55 6.90 -5.28
CA LYS A 96 6.90 7.28 -5.68
C LYS A 96 7.55 6.23 -6.57
N GLN A 97 7.35 6.38 -7.88
CA GLN A 97 7.93 5.53 -8.92
C GLN A 97 8.80 6.29 -9.92
N TYR A 98 9.15 7.55 -9.64
CA TYR A 98 9.97 8.38 -10.53
C TYR A 98 9.33 8.56 -11.92
N SER A 99 8.01 8.75 -11.95
CA SER A 99 7.22 8.94 -13.16
C SER A 99 6.18 10.05 -12.98
N GLU A 100 5.69 10.60 -14.09
CA GLU A 100 4.55 11.54 -14.10
C GLU A 100 3.31 10.92 -13.45
N LEU A 101 3.05 9.64 -13.73
CA LEU A 101 1.96 8.87 -13.11
C LEU A 101 2.00 8.92 -11.57
N SER A 102 3.19 8.81 -10.98
CA SER A 102 3.34 8.91 -9.52
C SER A 102 3.07 10.31 -8.96
N GLN A 103 3.31 11.37 -9.74
CA GLN A 103 2.98 12.75 -9.33
C GLN A 103 1.47 12.98 -9.35
N LEU A 104 0.77 12.50 -10.40
CA LEU A 104 -0.68 12.55 -10.48
C LEU A 104 -1.35 11.76 -9.35
N MET A 105 -0.79 10.59 -9.00
CA MET A 105 -1.29 9.81 -7.87
C MET A 105 -1.08 10.50 -6.52
N GLU A 106 0.02 11.24 -6.35
CA GLU A 106 0.24 12.05 -5.15
C GLU A 106 -0.75 13.22 -5.07
N TYR A 107 -1.09 13.83 -6.20
CA TYR A 107 -2.13 14.86 -6.28
C TYR A 107 -3.50 14.30 -5.88
N ASP A 108 -3.90 13.16 -6.44
CA ASP A 108 -5.16 12.50 -6.10
C ASP A 108 -5.24 12.12 -4.63
N LEU A 109 -4.14 11.62 -4.04
CA LEU A 109 -4.07 11.32 -2.62
C LEU A 109 -4.31 12.57 -1.76
N LYS A 110 -3.70 13.71 -2.11
CA LYS A 110 -3.91 14.97 -1.38
C LYS A 110 -5.36 15.41 -1.43
N SER A 111 -5.95 15.42 -2.63
CA SER A 111 -7.37 15.75 -2.82
C SER A 111 -8.29 14.80 -2.03
N PHE A 112 -7.99 13.50 -2.02
CA PHE A 112 -8.73 12.52 -1.23
C PHE A 112 -8.64 12.80 0.27
N LEU A 113 -7.45 13.10 0.79
CA LEU A 113 -7.26 13.41 2.20
C LEU A 113 -7.95 14.72 2.59
N GLU A 114 -7.93 15.76 1.76
CA GLU A 114 -8.61 17.03 2.04
C GLU A 114 -10.11 16.86 2.32
N HIS A 115 -10.76 15.90 1.67
CA HIS A 115 -12.20 15.69 1.78
C HIS A 115 -12.60 14.65 2.84
N PHE A 116 -11.77 13.62 3.05
CA PHE A 116 -12.18 12.43 3.82
C PHE A 116 -11.32 12.10 5.03
N LYS A 117 -10.33 12.93 5.37
CA LYS A 117 -9.37 12.62 6.45
C LYS A 117 -10.02 12.18 7.77
N GLU A 118 -11.11 12.81 8.16
CA GLU A 118 -11.82 12.50 9.42
C GLU A 118 -12.72 11.25 9.33
N ASP A 119 -13.06 10.82 8.11
CA ASP A 119 -13.98 9.70 7.86
C ASP A 119 -13.23 8.38 7.53
N ILE A 120 -11.89 8.42 7.42
CA ILE A 120 -11.06 7.28 6.99
C ILE A 120 -10.07 6.83 8.06
N GLN A 121 -9.66 5.57 7.99
CA GLN A 121 -8.59 5.02 8.80
C GLN A 121 -7.48 4.42 7.94
N VAL A 122 -6.22 4.74 8.22
CA VAL A 122 -5.07 4.09 7.56
C VAL A 122 -4.99 2.62 8.02
N ILE A 123 -5.00 1.69 7.06
CA ILE A 123 -4.89 0.24 7.33
C ILE A 123 -3.59 -0.36 6.83
N ARG A 124 -2.88 0.35 5.96
CA ARG A 124 -1.57 -0.06 5.46
C ARG A 124 -0.79 1.14 5.00
N LEU A 125 0.50 1.14 5.31
CA LEU A 125 1.46 2.12 4.80
C LEU A 125 2.75 1.41 4.43
N ASP A 126 3.16 1.55 3.18
CA ASP A 126 4.44 1.05 2.71
C ASP A 126 5.39 2.24 2.62
N VAL A 127 6.41 2.26 3.47
CA VAL A 127 7.48 3.27 3.47
C VAL A 127 8.71 2.67 2.82
N ALA A 128 9.26 3.36 1.82
CA ALA A 128 10.46 2.93 1.12
C ALA A 128 11.63 3.89 1.34
N ILE A 129 12.83 3.34 1.30
CA ILE A 129 14.10 4.04 1.27
C ILE A 129 14.89 3.44 0.12
N ASP A 130 15.27 4.27 -0.85
CA ASP A 130 16.12 3.84 -1.96
C ASP A 130 17.57 4.29 -1.75
N ASN A 131 18.50 3.50 -2.26
CA ASN A 131 19.93 3.77 -2.18
C ASN A 131 20.68 3.15 -3.37
N GLN A 132 21.77 3.79 -3.81
CA GLN A 132 22.62 3.26 -4.88
C GLN A 132 23.35 1.97 -4.46
N LYS A 133 23.72 1.88 -3.18
CA LYS A 133 24.36 0.69 -2.61
C LYS A 133 23.36 -0.14 -1.82
N ALA A 134 23.52 -1.47 -1.89
CA ALA A 134 22.74 -2.40 -1.09
C ALA A 134 22.83 -2.07 0.40
N PHE A 135 21.73 -2.32 1.12
CA PHE A 135 21.68 -2.10 2.56
C PHE A 135 22.43 -3.23 3.30
N ASN A 136 22.99 -2.93 4.47
CA ASN A 136 23.59 -3.95 5.32
C ASN A 136 22.50 -4.80 5.98
N LEU A 137 22.21 -5.96 5.36
CA LEU A 137 21.09 -6.82 5.73
C LEU A 137 21.29 -7.43 7.13
N ASP A 138 22.52 -7.82 7.49
CA ASP A 138 22.81 -8.40 8.81
C ASP A 138 22.61 -7.39 9.94
N SER A 139 22.96 -6.12 9.70
CA SER A 139 22.68 -5.03 10.64
C SER A 139 21.17 -4.85 10.82
N ILE A 140 20.40 -4.80 9.72
CA ILE A 140 18.94 -4.65 9.77
C ILE A 140 18.31 -5.84 10.51
N ALA A 141 18.72 -7.06 10.19
CA ALA A 141 18.25 -8.29 10.85
C ALA A 141 18.50 -8.25 12.36
N ARG A 142 19.72 -7.92 12.80
CA ARG A 142 20.07 -7.77 14.22
C ARG A 142 19.27 -6.67 14.91
N ASN A 143 19.21 -5.48 14.31
CA ASN A 143 18.51 -4.32 14.89
C ASN A 143 17.00 -4.54 15.05
N THR A 144 16.42 -5.36 14.18
CA THR A 144 14.99 -5.69 14.17
C THR A 144 14.66 -7.01 14.84
N LYS A 145 15.67 -7.77 15.30
CA LYS A 145 15.53 -9.13 15.87
C LYS A 145 14.78 -10.08 14.92
N ARG A 146 15.18 -10.09 13.65
CA ARG A 146 14.56 -10.88 12.59
C ARG A 146 15.59 -11.73 11.86
N ASN A 147 15.12 -12.82 11.29
CA ASN A 147 15.89 -13.70 10.42
C ASN A 147 15.76 -13.24 8.97
N ILE A 148 16.84 -13.42 8.21
CA ILE A 148 16.90 -13.17 6.78
C ILE A 148 16.28 -14.37 6.05
N PHE A 149 15.32 -14.10 5.18
CA PHE A 149 14.70 -15.10 4.30
C PHE A 149 14.71 -14.58 2.87
N LYS A 150 15.45 -15.24 1.98
CA LYS A 150 15.49 -14.88 0.56
C LYS A 150 14.45 -15.67 -0.21
N PHE A 151 13.64 -14.98 -1.02
CA PHE A 151 12.74 -15.59 -1.98
C PHE A 151 12.86 -14.86 -3.31
N ARG A 152 13.36 -15.57 -4.33
CA ARG A 152 13.76 -14.98 -5.62
C ARG A 152 14.73 -13.81 -5.38
N GLU A 153 14.50 -12.67 -6.04
CA GLU A 153 15.31 -11.46 -5.95
C GLU A 153 14.97 -10.55 -4.75
N THR A 154 14.09 -11.02 -3.85
CA THR A 154 13.71 -10.25 -2.67
C THR A 154 14.16 -10.94 -1.40
N THR A 155 14.82 -10.17 -0.55
CA THR A 155 15.13 -10.55 0.83
C THR A 155 14.03 -10.02 1.75
N TYR A 156 13.49 -10.89 2.59
CA TYR A 156 12.51 -10.57 3.61
C TYR A 156 13.12 -10.72 5.00
N PHE A 157 12.72 -9.87 5.94
CA PHE A 157 13.08 -10.01 7.34
C PHE A 157 11.88 -10.54 8.14
N LYS A 158 12.00 -11.75 8.68
CA LYS A 158 10.91 -12.48 9.34
C LYS A 158 11.22 -12.72 10.81
N THR A 159 10.23 -12.59 11.69
CA THR A 159 10.39 -13.09 13.06
C THR A 159 10.25 -14.62 13.11
N ALA A 160 10.76 -15.25 14.18
CA ALA A 160 10.62 -16.69 14.38
C ALA A 160 9.16 -17.18 14.44
N LYS A 161 8.22 -16.30 14.81
CA LYS A 161 6.78 -16.61 14.89
C LYS A 161 6.06 -16.46 13.55
N GLU A 162 6.66 -15.82 12.55
CA GLU A 162 6.04 -15.60 11.24
C GLU A 162 6.17 -16.83 10.35
N LYS A 163 5.32 -17.84 10.57
CA LYS A 163 5.35 -19.07 9.78
C LYS A 163 4.87 -18.88 8.33
N LYS A 164 4.14 -17.80 7.99
CA LYS A 164 3.71 -17.42 6.61
C LYS A 164 3.16 -15.98 6.49
N VAL A 165 2.44 -15.47 7.50
CA VAL A 165 1.80 -14.13 7.47
C VAL A 165 2.32 -13.28 8.63
N ASN A 166 2.70 -12.03 8.35
CA ASN A 166 3.03 -11.03 9.36
C ASN A 166 1.89 -10.03 9.43
N GLU A 167 1.24 -9.88 10.58
CA GLU A 167 0.09 -9.00 10.79
C GLU A 167 0.47 -7.55 11.12
N HIS A 168 1.75 -7.28 11.40
CA HIS A 168 2.21 -6.00 11.93
C HIS A 168 3.10 -5.25 10.95
N LEU A 169 4.24 -5.83 10.57
CA LEU A 169 5.27 -5.15 9.79
C LEU A 169 6.06 -6.14 8.94
N ASN A 170 5.98 -6.04 7.62
CA ASN A 170 6.94 -6.71 6.74
C ASN A 170 8.08 -5.76 6.39
N ILE A 171 9.31 -6.27 6.40
CA ILE A 171 10.48 -5.54 5.90
C ILE A 171 11.03 -6.33 4.72
N LYS A 172 11.30 -5.63 3.62
CA LYS A 172 11.80 -6.23 2.37
C LYS A 172 12.98 -5.44 1.84
N HIS A 173 13.90 -6.14 1.20
CA HIS A 173 15.02 -5.54 0.47
C HIS A 173 15.13 -6.17 -0.91
N TYR A 174 15.23 -5.36 -1.96
CA TYR A 174 15.36 -5.83 -3.33
C TYR A 174 15.94 -4.75 -4.24
N TYR A 175 16.40 -5.14 -5.42
CA TYR A 175 16.90 -4.22 -6.44
C TYR A 175 15.77 -3.84 -7.41
N LYS A 176 15.55 -2.54 -7.64
CA LYS A 176 14.59 -2.01 -8.59
C LYS A 176 15.27 -1.73 -9.92
N ILE A 177 15.17 -2.69 -10.84
CA ILE A 177 15.82 -2.63 -12.16
C ILE A 177 15.50 -1.33 -12.92
N ASN A 178 14.22 -0.93 -12.98
CA ASN A 178 13.79 0.23 -13.78
C ASN A 178 14.38 1.58 -13.35
N VAL A 179 14.89 1.68 -12.12
CA VAL A 179 15.50 2.92 -11.60
C VAL A 179 16.91 2.68 -11.05
N GLU A 180 17.43 1.46 -11.21
CA GLU A 180 18.76 1.03 -10.80
C GLU A 180 19.14 1.30 -9.33
N LEU A 181 18.16 1.19 -8.42
CA LEU A 181 18.37 1.43 -6.98
C LEU A 181 18.02 0.21 -6.14
N TYR A 182 18.73 0.03 -5.02
CA TYR A 182 18.31 -0.88 -3.96
C TYR A 182 17.24 -0.22 -3.11
N ARG A 183 16.16 -0.95 -2.84
CA ARG A 183 15.06 -0.50 -1.99
C ARG A 183 15.03 -1.30 -0.70
N LEU A 184 14.86 -0.59 0.42
CA LEU A 184 14.43 -1.13 1.69
C LEU A 184 12.99 -0.65 1.96
N GLU A 185 12.04 -1.56 2.02
CA GLU A 185 10.60 -1.28 2.17
C GLU A 185 10.07 -1.82 3.50
N PHE A 186 9.37 -0.97 4.25
CA PHE A 186 8.67 -1.26 5.48
C PHE A 186 7.16 -1.17 5.25
N VAL A 187 6.49 -2.31 5.29
CA VAL A 187 5.04 -2.46 5.07
C VAL A 187 4.36 -2.58 6.42
N PHE A 188 3.89 -1.44 6.94
CA PHE A 188 3.12 -1.36 8.17
C PHE A 188 1.65 -1.71 7.90
N LYS A 189 1.06 -2.52 8.76
CA LYS A 189 -0.32 -2.99 8.63
C LYS A 189 -1.21 -2.42 9.72
N LYS A 190 -2.52 -2.61 9.59
CA LYS A 190 -3.59 -2.05 10.43
C LYS A 190 -3.24 -1.93 11.92
N ARG A 191 -2.69 -2.99 12.52
CA ARG A 191 -2.33 -3.01 13.95
C ARG A 191 -1.29 -1.96 14.38
N TYR A 192 -0.47 -1.44 13.46
CA TYR A 192 0.44 -0.31 13.74
C TYR A 192 -0.29 1.02 13.94
N PHE A 193 -1.51 1.16 13.41
CA PHE A 193 -2.30 2.38 13.44
C PHE A 193 -3.28 2.44 14.61
N GLU A 194 -3.42 1.36 15.39
CA GLU A 194 -4.27 1.30 16.58
C GLU A 194 -3.66 2.01 17.81
N GLY A 195 -2.36 2.30 17.77
CA GLY A 195 -1.63 2.95 18.87
C GLY A 195 -1.67 4.48 18.81
N LYS A 196 -1.27 5.13 19.91
CA LYS A 196 -1.07 6.59 19.95
C LYS A 196 0.12 7.00 19.07
N ASN A 197 -0.04 8.06 18.28
CA ASN A 197 1.00 8.63 17.42
C ASN A 197 1.65 7.60 16.46
N PRO A 198 0.88 6.95 15.57
CA PRO A 198 1.37 5.85 14.76
C PRO A 198 2.52 6.25 13.83
N LEU A 199 2.47 7.44 13.22
CA LEU A 199 3.52 7.91 12.32
C LEU A 199 4.87 8.14 13.02
N GLN A 200 4.86 8.67 14.25
CA GLN A 200 6.08 8.80 15.05
C GLN A 200 6.65 7.42 15.41
N THR A 201 5.78 6.46 15.70
CA THR A 201 6.18 5.06 15.99
C THR A 201 6.78 4.39 14.74
N ILE A 202 6.22 4.65 13.56
CA ILE A 202 6.75 4.21 12.27
C ILE A 202 8.16 4.78 12.05
N GLU A 203 8.32 6.09 12.19
CA GLU A 203 9.62 6.76 12.01
C GLU A 203 10.68 6.17 12.95
N ARG A 204 10.38 6.03 14.24
CA ARG A 204 11.26 5.41 15.23
C ARG A 204 11.59 3.96 14.89
N THR A 205 10.61 3.20 14.39
CA THR A 205 10.82 1.80 13.99
C THR A 205 11.82 1.71 12.86
N ILE A 206 11.69 2.56 11.84
CA ILE A 206 12.60 2.59 10.69
C ILE A 206 13.99 3.04 11.14
N GLN A 207 14.09 4.15 11.88
CA GLN A 207 15.36 4.68 12.39
C GLN A 207 16.09 3.64 13.26
N LYS A 208 15.38 2.86 14.08
CA LYS A 208 15.95 1.76 14.86
C LYS A 208 16.52 0.66 13.95
N ALA A 209 15.83 0.31 12.87
CA ALA A 209 16.27 -0.71 11.93
C ALA A 209 17.53 -0.30 11.16
N ILE A 210 17.58 0.93 10.64
CA ILE A 210 18.69 1.42 9.80
C ILE A 210 19.82 2.10 10.60
N LYS A 211 19.59 2.42 11.88
CA LYS A 211 20.52 3.14 12.78
C LYS A 211 21.02 4.47 12.20
N LYS A 212 20.13 5.17 11.49
CA LYS A 212 20.41 6.46 10.83
C LYS A 212 19.21 7.37 10.96
N ARG A 213 19.46 8.68 10.97
CA ARG A 213 18.40 9.69 10.88
C ARG A 213 17.64 9.51 9.56
N LEU A 214 16.31 9.53 9.66
CA LEU A 214 15.39 9.48 8.53
C LEU A 214 14.75 10.85 8.36
N LYS A 215 14.62 11.30 7.12
CA LYS A 215 13.79 12.46 6.75
C LYS A 215 12.81 12.02 5.66
N PHE A 216 11.53 12.27 5.88
CA PHE A 216 10.52 12.07 4.85
C PHE A 216 10.57 13.23 3.85
N ILE A 217 10.52 12.90 2.56
CA ILE A 217 10.62 13.88 1.45
C ILE A 217 9.28 14.10 0.73
N ASP A 218 8.22 13.51 1.26
CA ASP A 218 6.90 13.46 0.68
C ASP A 218 5.85 13.87 1.72
N SER A 219 4.59 13.69 1.33
CA SER A 219 3.41 14.01 2.12
C SER A 219 3.12 13.05 3.27
N PHE A 220 4.15 12.38 3.82
CA PHE A 220 4.03 11.36 4.87
C PHE A 220 3.20 11.82 6.08
N TYR A 221 3.41 13.06 6.53
CA TYR A 221 2.68 13.62 7.67
C TYR A 221 1.25 14.08 7.33
N LEU A 222 0.83 14.11 6.06
CA LEU A 222 -0.59 14.34 5.73
C LEU A 222 -1.49 13.19 6.20
N LEU A 223 -0.90 12.01 6.41
CA LEU A 223 -1.57 10.81 6.91
C LEU A 223 -1.84 10.84 8.43
N SER A 224 -1.41 11.91 9.13
CA SER A 224 -1.51 12.02 10.60
C SER A 224 -2.89 12.42 11.06
#